data_AF-A0AAE4YXZ1-F1
#
_entry.id   AF-A0AAE4YXZ1-F1
#
_cell.length_a   1.000
_cell.length_b   1.000
_cell.length_c   1.000
_cell.angle_alpha   90.00
_cell.angle_beta   90.00
_cell.angle_gamma   90.00
#
_symmetry.space_group_name_H-M   'P 1'
#
loop_
_entity.id
_entity.type
_entity.pdbx_description
1 polymer ?
#
loop_
_entity_poly.entity_id
_entity_poly.type
_entity_poly.pdbx_seq_one_letter_code
_entity_poly.pdbx_strand_id
1 'polypeptide(L)'
;MPKAGNVHFICSTKVRASEVITVGDGSVWSSVGTLFSRIDGLCGDGASRLFAEPNVKRQEDSDVLNVAWFGSFDDDAIELDATDPARNARLRDQLVQGLAALRPALNDPQIGDTVAAMLNLYDHRSIMAAGEQAVLVNWGALPADATASEAAFAKHTDGTIGCFLQSDQSPRLTGKAWTARGMVETPRRNVETVLKTSNVSAGSVAASQAAASASNRRPARIWPPALLAAVFALILAYLLMPGSLIYEKEGVPDPTALAQLEASNSELDRKLTLFTTELDKDACAIDRSLVGLPPVADAAAPAAEGARP
;
A
#
# COMPACT_ATOMS: atom_id res chain seq x y z
N MET A 1 -4.76 -6.63 24.57
CA MET A 1 -3.73 -7.10 23.63
C MET A 1 -4.33 -7.03 22.23
N PRO A 2 -3.78 -6.24 21.30
CA PRO A 2 -4.25 -6.25 19.93
C PRO A 2 -4.11 -7.68 19.38
N LYS A 3 -5.19 -8.22 18.81
CA LYS A 3 -5.15 -9.50 18.09
C LYS A 3 -4.03 -9.41 17.07
N ALA A 4 -3.10 -10.36 17.08
CA ALA A 4 -2.17 -10.54 15.97
C ALA A 4 -3.00 -10.85 14.72
N GLY A 5 -3.38 -9.80 13.99
CA GLY A 5 -3.96 -9.95 12.66
C GLY A 5 -2.91 -10.58 11.77
N ASN A 6 -3.34 -11.42 10.84
CA ASN A 6 -2.44 -11.91 9.82
C ASN A 6 -1.89 -10.69 9.05
N VAL A 7 -0.57 -10.54 9.05
CA VAL A 7 0.13 -9.51 8.30
C VAL A 7 0.66 -10.14 7.01
N HIS A 8 0.31 -9.55 5.88
CA HIS A 8 0.64 -10.05 4.55
C HIS A 8 1.61 -9.12 3.87
N PHE A 9 2.63 -9.67 3.22
CA PHE A 9 3.60 -8.89 2.47
C PHE A 9 2.94 -8.26 1.24
N ILE A 10 3.09 -6.95 1.07
CA ILE A 10 2.58 -6.20 -0.09
C ILE A 10 3.70 -6.02 -1.12
N CYS A 11 4.76 -5.33 -0.71
CA CYS A 11 5.90 -5.04 -1.59
C CYS A 11 7.13 -4.62 -0.79
N SER A 12 8.28 -4.53 -1.46
CA SER A 12 9.52 -3.99 -0.90
C SER A 12 9.99 -2.82 -1.75
N THR A 13 10.46 -1.77 -1.09
CA THR A 13 10.82 -0.50 -1.71
C THR A 13 12.12 0.04 -1.12
N LYS A 14 12.73 0.99 -1.84
CA LYS A 14 13.94 1.68 -1.39
C LYS A 14 13.66 3.18 -1.35
N VAL A 15 13.92 3.80 -0.20
CA VAL A 15 13.69 5.23 0.04
C VAL A 15 14.93 5.79 0.73
N ARG A 16 15.34 7.03 0.42
CA ARG A 16 16.42 7.68 1.17
C ARG A 16 15.92 8.14 2.53
N ALA A 17 16.72 8.03 3.59
CA ALA A 17 16.31 8.48 4.92
C ALA A 17 16.04 10.00 4.94
N SER A 18 16.75 10.76 4.11
CA SER A 18 16.51 12.18 3.87
C SER A 18 15.17 12.52 3.19
N GLU A 19 14.50 11.54 2.58
CA GLU A 19 13.20 11.69 1.91
C GLU A 19 12.02 11.27 2.81
N VAL A 20 12.30 10.72 3.99
CA VAL A 20 11.28 10.36 4.96
C VAL A 20 10.91 11.58 5.78
N ILE A 21 9.62 11.89 5.83
CA ILE A 21 9.11 13.06 6.55
C ILE A 21 9.25 12.84 8.06
N THR A 22 9.73 13.87 8.75
CA THR A 22 9.80 13.93 10.20
C THR A 22 8.69 14.82 10.77
N VAL A 23 8.13 14.40 11.90
CA VAL A 23 7.10 15.14 12.64
C VAL A 23 7.53 15.13 14.11
N GLY A 24 7.74 16.32 14.68
CA GLY A 24 8.43 16.46 15.97
C GLY A 24 9.87 15.93 15.87
N ASP A 25 10.26 15.09 16.82
CA ASP A 25 11.63 14.55 16.92
C ASP A 25 11.81 13.21 16.19
N GLY A 26 10.76 12.69 15.53
CA GLY A 26 10.74 11.35 14.95
C GLY A 26 10.37 11.31 13.48
N SER A 27 10.76 10.22 12.82
CA SER A 27 10.17 9.84 11.53
C SER A 27 8.69 9.52 11.69
N VAL A 28 7.87 9.81 10.68
CA VAL A 28 6.46 9.39 10.60
C VAL A 28 6.27 7.87 10.70
N TRP A 29 7.32 7.08 10.45
CA TRP A 29 7.33 5.62 10.62
C TRP A 29 7.70 5.17 12.04
N SER A 30 7.98 6.11 12.95
CA SER A 30 8.18 5.78 14.36
C SER A 30 6.83 5.56 15.04
N SER A 31 6.72 4.51 15.86
CA SER A 31 5.52 4.23 16.67
C SER A 31 4.23 3.93 15.89
N VAL A 32 4.32 3.35 14.69
CA VAL A 32 3.18 3.03 13.81
C VAL A 32 2.05 2.29 14.54
N GLY A 33 2.37 1.29 15.36
CA GLY A 33 1.34 0.54 16.10
C GLY A 33 0.49 1.40 17.05
N THR A 34 1.10 2.40 17.72
CA THR A 34 0.37 3.33 18.59
C THR A 34 -0.47 4.30 17.77
N LEU A 35 0.10 4.79 16.66
CA LEU A 35 -0.59 5.70 15.74
C LEU A 35 -1.80 5.04 15.08
N PHE A 36 -1.66 3.82 14.56
CA PHE A 36 -2.75 3.05 13.95
C PHE A 36 -3.86 2.75 14.94
N SER A 37 -3.50 2.33 16.16
CA SER A 37 -4.49 2.13 17.24
C SER A 37 -5.28 3.42 17.55
N ARG A 38 -4.62 4.59 17.49
CA ARG A 38 -5.26 5.89 17.70
C ARG A 38 -6.15 6.29 16.52
N ILE A 39 -5.73 6.05 15.28
CA ILE A 39 -6.53 6.27 14.07
C ILE A 39 -7.80 5.44 14.14
N ASP A 40 -7.69 4.15 14.43
CA ASP A 40 -8.85 3.25 14.56
C ASP A 40 -9.81 3.72 15.67
N GLY A 41 -9.27 4.12 16.84
CA GLY A 41 -10.07 4.63 17.94
C GLY A 41 -10.83 5.94 17.63
N LEU A 42 -10.34 6.76 16.69
CA LEU A 42 -10.96 8.03 16.31
C LEU A 42 -11.87 7.93 15.07
N CYS A 43 -11.47 7.11 14.10
CA CYS A 43 -12.10 7.03 12.78
C CYS A 43 -12.94 5.76 12.58
N GLY A 44 -12.91 4.84 13.53
CA GLY A 44 -13.59 3.54 13.48
C GLY A 44 -12.62 2.39 13.22
N ASP A 45 -13.00 1.19 13.67
CA ASP A 45 -12.18 -0.02 13.58
C ASP A 45 -11.74 -0.29 12.13
N GLY A 46 -10.43 -0.41 11.92
CA GLY A 46 -9.83 -0.73 10.64
C GLY A 46 -9.61 0.47 9.71
N ALA A 47 -9.88 1.70 10.14
CA ALA A 47 -9.53 2.90 9.37
C ALA A 47 -8.03 2.99 9.06
N SER A 48 -7.17 2.49 9.97
CA SER A 48 -5.73 2.44 9.75
C SER A 48 -5.30 1.45 8.68
N ARG A 49 -6.15 0.49 8.28
CA ARG A 49 -5.83 -0.52 7.25
C ARG A 49 -5.65 0.07 5.85
N LEU A 50 -6.05 1.33 5.66
CA LEU A 50 -5.71 2.10 4.48
C LEU A 50 -4.19 2.26 4.32
N PHE A 51 -3.42 2.20 5.41
CA PHE A 51 -1.97 2.34 5.41
C PHE A 51 -1.30 0.98 5.61
N ALA A 52 -0.38 0.62 4.73
CA ALA A 52 0.49 -0.52 4.94
C ALA A 52 1.46 -0.25 6.10
N GLU A 53 1.75 -1.25 6.92
CA GLU A 53 2.74 -1.15 7.98
C GLU A 53 4.18 -1.26 7.42
N PRO A 54 5.05 -0.27 7.64
CA PRO A 54 6.43 -0.31 7.20
C PRO A 54 7.29 -1.13 8.17
N ASN A 55 8.05 -2.07 7.62
CA ASN A 55 9.19 -2.70 8.28
C ASN A 55 10.47 -2.17 7.65
N VAL A 56 11.12 -1.25 8.37
CA VAL A 56 12.25 -0.48 7.88
C VAL A 56 13.55 -1.15 8.30
N LYS A 57 14.37 -1.53 7.32
CA LYS A 57 15.75 -1.98 7.52
C LYS A 57 16.72 -0.95 6.95
N ARG A 58 17.54 -0.36 7.82
CA ARG A 58 18.64 0.51 7.41
C ARG A 58 19.80 -0.35 6.91
N GLN A 59 20.31 -0.04 5.72
CA GLN A 59 21.54 -0.65 5.23
C GLN A 59 22.75 0.02 5.92
N GLU A 60 23.72 -0.77 6.34
CA GLU A 60 24.95 -0.29 6.98
C GLU A 60 25.66 0.73 6.06
N ASP A 61 26.12 1.85 6.64
CA ASP A 61 26.80 2.95 5.95
C ASP A 61 26.07 3.55 4.72
N SER A 62 24.75 3.43 4.65
CA SER A 62 23.94 3.94 3.53
C SER A 62 22.79 4.84 4.01
N ASP A 63 22.49 5.89 3.23
CA ASP A 63 21.27 6.71 3.40
C ASP A 63 20.02 5.97 2.85
N VAL A 64 20.18 4.79 2.26
CA VAL A 64 19.07 4.02 1.70
C VAL A 64 18.43 3.13 2.76
N LEU A 65 17.11 3.25 2.87
CA LEU A 65 16.24 2.41 3.69
C LEU A 65 15.58 1.37 2.77
N ASN A 66 15.69 0.09 3.15
CA ASN A 66 14.89 -0.97 2.55
C ASN A 66 13.62 -1.12 3.38
N VAL A 67 12.47 -0.84 2.77
CA VAL A 67 11.17 -0.86 3.46
C VAL A 67 10.31 -1.96 2.89
N ALA A 68 10.03 -2.97 3.71
CA ALA A 68 9.04 -4.00 3.41
C ALA A 68 7.68 -3.55 3.95
N TRP A 69 6.66 -3.54 3.10
CA TRP A 69 5.31 -3.08 3.43
C TRP A 69 4.40 -4.27 3.69
N PHE A 70 3.62 -4.20 4.77
CA PHE A 70 2.70 -5.25 5.17
C PHE A 70 1.26 -4.73 5.28
N GLY A 71 0.29 -5.52 4.87
CA GLY A 71 -1.14 -5.21 4.94
C GLY A 71 -1.91 -6.23 5.77
N SER A 72 -3.18 -5.93 6.04
CA SER A 72 -4.11 -6.84 6.73
C SER A 72 -4.96 -7.69 5.77
N PHE A 73 -4.62 -7.72 4.48
CA PHE A 73 -5.40 -8.39 3.43
C PHE A 73 -4.58 -9.53 2.84
N ASP A 74 -5.21 -10.69 2.68
CA ASP A 74 -4.54 -11.95 2.36
C ASP A 74 -4.26 -12.13 0.85
N ASP A 75 -4.65 -11.15 0.04
CA ASP A 75 -4.55 -11.18 -1.42
C ASP A 75 -3.22 -10.61 -1.94
N ASP A 76 -2.78 -11.11 -3.11
CA ASP A 76 -1.64 -10.57 -3.83
C ASP A 76 -1.87 -9.10 -4.19
N ALA A 77 -0.92 -8.25 -3.80
CA ALA A 77 -0.99 -6.82 -4.07
C ALA A 77 -0.58 -6.51 -5.51
N ILE A 78 -1.41 -5.75 -6.21
CA ILE A 78 -1.11 -5.23 -7.56
C ILE A 78 -1.27 -3.71 -7.58
N GLU A 79 -0.51 -3.01 -8.42
CA GLU A 79 -0.66 -1.55 -8.56
C GLU A 79 -2.11 -1.21 -8.95
N LEU A 80 -2.69 -0.16 -8.35
CA LEU A 80 -4.09 0.19 -8.57
C LEU A 80 -4.41 0.36 -10.07
N ASP A 81 -3.53 1.01 -10.83
CA ASP A 81 -3.71 1.24 -12.27
C ASP A 81 -3.54 -0.02 -13.14
N ALA A 82 -2.99 -1.10 -12.59
CA ALA A 82 -2.88 -2.39 -13.26
C ALA A 82 -4.11 -3.30 -13.06
N THR A 83 -5.06 -2.90 -12.20
CA THR A 83 -6.33 -3.63 -11.99
C THR A 83 -7.27 -3.47 -13.19
N ASP A 84 -8.27 -4.35 -13.31
CA ASP A 84 -9.30 -4.20 -14.35
C ASP A 84 -10.09 -2.90 -14.16
N PRO A 85 -10.58 -2.25 -15.23
CA PRO A 85 -11.22 -0.93 -15.12
C PRO A 85 -12.43 -0.89 -14.18
N ALA A 86 -13.20 -1.99 -14.07
CA ALA A 86 -14.38 -2.03 -13.22
C ALA A 86 -14.01 -2.12 -11.74
N ARG A 87 -13.03 -2.97 -11.39
CA ARG A 87 -12.46 -3.06 -10.04
C ARG A 87 -11.73 -1.78 -9.66
N ASN A 88 -10.95 -1.21 -10.57
CA ASN A 88 -10.25 0.04 -10.36
C ASN A 88 -11.21 1.16 -9.92
N ALA A 89 -12.34 1.33 -10.64
CA ALA A 89 -13.33 2.34 -10.29
C ALA A 89 -13.87 2.16 -8.86
N ARG A 90 -14.20 0.91 -8.47
CA ARG A 90 -14.68 0.60 -7.11
C ARG A 90 -13.62 0.89 -6.05
N LEU A 91 -12.37 0.48 -6.30
CA LEU A 91 -11.25 0.73 -5.39
C LEU A 91 -10.96 2.23 -5.23
N ARG A 92 -11.08 3.02 -6.30
CA ARG A 92 -10.96 4.48 -6.24
C ARG A 92 -12.06 5.11 -5.40
N ASP A 93 -13.31 4.68 -5.56
CA ASP A 93 -14.43 5.15 -4.74
C ASP A 93 -14.24 4.79 -3.25
N GLN A 94 -13.79 3.57 -2.97
CA GLN A 94 -13.45 3.13 -1.62
C GLN A 94 -12.29 3.92 -1.03
N LEU A 95 -11.25 4.22 -1.81
CA LEU A 95 -10.12 5.03 -1.38
C LEU A 95 -10.58 6.44 -0.97
N VAL A 96 -11.45 7.07 -1.77
CA VAL A 96 -12.05 8.38 -1.43
C VAL A 96 -12.84 8.30 -0.12
N GLN A 97 -13.64 7.24 0.08
CA GLN A 97 -14.39 7.04 1.30
C GLN A 97 -13.47 6.82 2.52
N GLY A 98 -12.43 6.00 2.36
CA GLY A 98 -11.44 5.71 3.40
C GLY A 98 -10.68 6.97 3.81
N LEU A 99 -10.21 7.76 2.83
CA LEU A 99 -9.57 9.05 3.09
C LEU A 99 -10.51 10.02 3.80
N ALA A 100 -11.76 10.13 3.36
CA ALA A 100 -12.77 10.97 4.02
C ALA A 100 -13.00 10.56 5.49
N ALA A 101 -12.98 9.26 5.78
CA ALA A 101 -13.14 8.73 7.13
C ALA A 101 -11.97 9.11 8.06
N LEU A 102 -10.80 9.50 7.54
CA LEU A 102 -9.66 9.97 8.34
C LEU A 102 -9.82 11.38 8.91
N ARG A 103 -10.90 12.10 8.58
CA ARG A 103 -11.14 13.48 9.03
C ARG A 103 -11.01 13.66 10.56
N PRO A 104 -11.56 12.79 11.44
CA PRO A 104 -11.37 12.93 12.88
C PRO A 104 -9.90 12.88 13.30
N ALA A 105 -9.10 11.98 12.72
CA ALA A 105 -7.67 11.87 13.02
C ALA A 105 -6.87 13.07 12.49
N LEU A 106 -7.22 13.59 11.31
CA LEU A 106 -6.59 14.82 10.76
C LEU A 106 -6.85 16.06 11.63
N ASN A 107 -7.98 16.10 12.33
CA ASN A 107 -8.35 17.19 13.24
C ASN A 107 -7.88 16.95 14.69
N ASP A 108 -7.28 15.80 14.99
CA ASP A 108 -6.76 15.50 16.33
C ASP A 108 -5.48 16.32 16.58
N PRO A 109 -5.39 17.07 17.69
CA PRO A 109 -4.25 17.96 17.94
C PRO A 109 -2.94 17.22 18.26
N GLN A 110 -3.00 15.93 18.60
CA GLN A 110 -1.82 15.13 18.95
C GLN A 110 -1.24 14.40 17.73
N ILE A 111 -2.11 13.86 16.87
CA ILE A 111 -1.67 13.05 15.72
C ILE A 111 -1.96 13.68 14.36
N GLY A 112 -2.73 14.77 14.29
CA GLY A 112 -3.21 15.33 13.02
C GLY A 112 -2.10 15.73 12.06
N ASP A 113 -1.02 16.31 12.55
CA ASP A 113 0.15 16.64 11.72
C ASP A 113 0.87 15.38 11.23
N THR A 114 0.95 14.33 12.04
CA THR A 114 1.49 13.03 11.64
C THR A 114 0.63 12.36 10.58
N VAL A 115 -0.70 12.33 10.76
CA VAL A 115 -1.62 11.76 9.76
C VAL A 115 -1.59 12.57 8.46
N ALA A 116 -1.53 13.90 8.54
CA ALA A 116 -1.38 14.73 7.35
C ALA A 116 -0.02 14.51 6.65
N ALA A 117 1.05 14.23 7.39
CA ALA A 117 2.33 13.85 6.82
C ALA A 117 2.26 12.47 6.12
N MET A 118 1.52 11.51 6.67
CA MET A 118 1.30 10.20 6.04
C MET A 118 0.60 10.31 4.67
N LEU A 119 -0.25 11.31 4.46
CA LEU A 119 -0.90 11.50 3.16
C LEU A 119 0.07 11.88 2.03
N ASN A 120 1.34 12.19 2.33
CA ASN A 120 2.35 12.34 1.29
C ASN A 120 2.78 10.95 0.78
N LEU A 121 2.56 10.70 -0.50
CA LEU A 121 2.99 9.46 -1.15
C LEU A 121 4.24 9.73 -1.99
N TYR A 122 5.14 8.76 -2.05
CA TYR A 122 6.38 8.90 -2.81
C TYR A 122 6.14 9.00 -4.33
N ASP A 123 5.17 8.26 -4.87
CA ASP A 123 4.75 8.32 -6.28
C ASP A 123 3.31 7.78 -6.48
N HIS A 124 2.83 7.75 -7.72
CA HIS A 124 1.49 7.24 -8.05
C HIS A 124 1.34 5.72 -7.91
N ARG A 125 2.47 4.98 -7.98
CA ARG A 125 2.50 3.51 -7.80
C ARG A 125 2.42 3.10 -6.35
N SER A 126 2.48 4.07 -5.45
CA SER A 126 2.37 3.89 -4.01
C SER A 126 0.94 3.62 -3.54
N ILE A 127 -0.01 3.45 -4.47
CA ILE A 127 -1.38 3.02 -4.22
C ILE A 127 -1.56 1.61 -4.79
N MET A 128 -1.67 0.64 -3.89
CA MET A 128 -1.79 -0.79 -4.22
C MET A 128 -3.22 -1.26 -4.00
N ALA A 129 -3.66 -2.24 -4.79
CA ALA A 129 -4.88 -2.99 -4.57
C ALA A 129 -4.53 -4.34 -3.95
N ALA A 130 -5.05 -4.62 -2.75
CA ALA A 130 -4.96 -5.91 -2.08
C ALA A 130 -6.40 -6.43 -1.88
N GLY A 131 -6.82 -7.37 -2.73
CA GLY A 131 -8.21 -7.83 -2.77
C GLY A 131 -9.17 -6.71 -3.19
N GLU A 132 -10.26 -6.53 -2.45
CA GLU A 132 -11.26 -5.48 -2.70
C GLU A 132 -10.96 -4.20 -1.88
N GLN A 133 -9.69 -3.94 -1.55
CA GLN A 133 -9.28 -2.79 -0.76
C GLN A 133 -8.07 -2.09 -1.38
N ALA A 134 -8.06 -0.76 -1.33
CA ALA A 134 -6.91 0.06 -1.69
C ALA A 134 -6.04 0.30 -0.45
N VAL A 135 -4.72 0.14 -0.61
CA VAL A 135 -3.73 0.29 0.45
C VAL A 135 -2.63 1.23 -0.02
N LEU A 136 -2.27 2.17 0.86
CA LEU A 136 -1.18 3.12 0.65
C LEU A 136 0.13 2.49 1.14
N VAL A 137 1.16 2.48 0.30
CA VAL A 137 2.55 2.18 0.63
C VAL A 137 3.39 3.45 0.44
N ASN A 138 4.66 3.45 0.84
CA ASN A 138 5.56 4.62 0.73
C ASN A 138 4.97 5.94 1.26
N TRP A 139 4.01 5.84 2.17
CA TRP A 139 3.38 6.99 2.78
C TRP A 139 4.37 7.66 3.73
N GLY A 140 4.25 8.97 3.88
CA GLY A 140 5.17 9.74 4.70
C GLY A 140 6.59 9.84 4.12
N ALA A 141 6.79 9.49 2.85
CA ALA A 141 8.02 9.72 2.10
C ALA A 141 7.74 10.59 0.88
N LEU A 142 8.70 11.43 0.52
CA LEU A 142 8.54 12.39 -0.56
C LEU A 142 9.88 12.59 -1.30
N PRO A 143 9.93 12.47 -2.64
CA PRO A 143 11.17 12.65 -3.38
C PRO A 143 11.69 14.09 -3.22
N ALA A 144 13.02 14.24 -3.19
CA ALA A 144 13.65 15.56 -2.99
C ALA A 144 13.09 16.65 -3.94
N ASP A 145 12.85 16.30 -5.21
CA ASP A 145 12.32 17.21 -6.22
C ASP A 145 10.95 17.79 -5.87
N ALA A 146 10.09 17.03 -5.19
CA ALA A 146 8.77 17.49 -4.75
C ALA A 146 8.84 18.46 -3.56
N THR A 147 9.95 18.45 -2.79
CA THR A 147 10.16 19.40 -1.68
C THR A 147 10.83 20.71 -2.10
N ALA A 148 11.30 20.80 -3.35
CA ALA A 148 12.11 21.92 -3.83
C ALA A 148 11.35 23.25 -3.87
N SER A 149 10.03 23.22 -4.10
CA SER A 149 9.17 24.42 -4.13
C SER A 149 7.71 24.07 -3.86
N GLU A 150 6.90 25.08 -3.52
CA GLU A 150 5.44 24.94 -3.36
C GLU A 150 4.76 24.42 -4.64
N ALA A 151 5.18 24.91 -5.82
CA ALA A 151 4.63 24.45 -7.09
C ALA A 151 5.02 23.00 -7.41
N ALA A 152 6.24 22.58 -7.06
CA ALA A 152 6.67 21.20 -7.24
C ALA A 152 5.89 20.25 -6.33
N PHE A 153 5.66 20.66 -5.08
CA PHE A 153 4.83 19.90 -4.14
C PHE A 153 3.38 19.79 -4.62
N ALA A 154 2.75 20.89 -5.01
CA ALA A 154 1.38 20.88 -5.51
C ALA A 154 1.25 19.95 -6.73
N LYS A 155 2.17 20.06 -7.70
CA LYS A 155 2.22 19.16 -8.87
C LYS A 155 2.39 17.69 -8.46
N HIS A 156 3.22 17.42 -7.46
CA HIS A 156 3.44 16.05 -6.95
C HIS A 156 2.19 15.50 -6.26
N THR A 157 1.57 16.29 -5.39
CA THR A 157 0.31 15.92 -4.72
C THR A 157 -0.79 15.66 -5.74
N ASP A 158 -0.97 16.54 -6.73
CA ASP A 158 -1.96 16.38 -7.80
C ASP A 158 -1.72 15.11 -8.64
N GLY A 159 -0.44 14.75 -8.87
CA GLY A 159 -0.04 13.54 -9.59
C GLY A 159 -0.09 12.26 -8.76
N THR A 160 -0.38 12.34 -7.46
CA THR A 160 -0.40 11.19 -6.54
C THR A 160 -1.76 11.07 -5.85
N ILE A 161 -1.88 11.52 -4.60
CA ILE A 161 -3.08 11.33 -3.78
C ILE A 161 -4.15 12.40 -4.01
N GLY A 162 -3.79 13.54 -4.61
CA GLY A 162 -4.59 14.76 -4.64
C GLY A 162 -5.98 14.58 -5.26
N CYS A 163 -6.11 13.72 -6.27
CA CYS A 163 -7.40 13.44 -6.91
C CYS A 163 -8.37 12.63 -6.03
N PHE A 164 -7.89 12.03 -4.93
CA PHE A 164 -8.70 11.26 -3.99
C PHE A 164 -9.04 12.02 -2.71
N LEU A 165 -8.38 13.15 -2.46
CA LEU A 165 -8.58 13.96 -1.26
C LEU A 165 -9.80 14.88 -1.39
N GLN A 166 -10.50 15.07 -0.29
CA GLN A 166 -11.55 16.09 -0.19
C GLN A 166 -10.92 17.47 0.02
N SER A 167 -11.63 18.55 -0.36
CA SER A 167 -11.07 19.91 -0.34
C SER A 167 -10.63 20.42 1.03
N ASP A 168 -11.13 19.82 2.11
CA ASP A 168 -10.75 20.11 3.50
C ASP A 168 -9.57 19.25 4.00
N GLN A 169 -9.07 18.34 3.17
CA GLN A 169 -7.94 17.47 3.47
C GLN A 169 -6.73 17.89 2.62
N SER A 170 -5.57 18.00 3.24
CA SER A 170 -4.35 18.37 2.53
C SER A 170 -3.14 17.68 3.18
N PRO A 171 -2.24 17.06 2.40
CA PRO A 171 -0.98 16.57 2.92
C PRO A 171 -0.15 17.73 3.46
N ARG A 172 0.51 17.53 4.60
CA ARG A 172 1.33 18.57 5.24
C ARG A 172 2.80 18.18 5.26
N LEU A 173 3.67 19.18 5.19
CA LEU A 173 5.11 19.05 5.45
C LEU A 173 5.48 19.89 6.67
N THR A 174 6.04 19.24 7.68
CA THR A 174 6.53 19.89 8.90
C THR A 174 7.53 21.00 8.55
N GLY A 175 7.36 22.18 9.14
CA GLY A 175 8.25 23.33 8.91
C GLY A 175 8.04 24.08 7.59
N LYS A 176 7.11 23.66 6.73
CA LYS A 176 6.77 24.35 5.48
C LYS A 176 5.37 24.95 5.56
N ALA A 177 5.29 26.21 6.00
CA ALA A 177 4.03 26.92 6.23
C ALA A 177 3.10 27.01 5.01
N TRP A 178 3.63 26.90 3.79
CA TRP A 178 2.84 26.89 2.55
C TRP A 178 2.04 25.60 2.37
N THR A 179 2.41 24.49 3.04
CA THR A 179 1.58 23.26 3.03
C THR A 179 0.38 23.33 3.96
N ALA A 180 0.46 24.12 5.04
CA ALA A 180 -0.66 24.30 5.97
C ALA A 180 -1.76 25.21 5.39
N ARG A 181 -1.42 25.98 4.35
CA ARG A 181 -2.34 26.93 3.72
C ARG A 181 -3.14 26.17 2.67
N GLY A 182 -4.11 25.37 3.14
CA GLY A 182 -5.04 24.64 2.29
C GLY A 182 -5.57 25.55 1.19
N MET A 183 -5.22 25.19 -0.05
CA MET A 183 -5.54 25.89 -1.30
C MET A 183 -5.33 27.41 -1.26
N VAL A 184 -4.30 27.84 -1.99
CA VAL A 184 -4.32 29.11 -2.72
C VAL A 184 -5.73 29.30 -3.29
N GLU A 185 -6.44 30.34 -2.84
CA GLU A 185 -7.57 30.87 -3.58
C GLU A 185 -7.07 31.06 -5.01
N THR A 186 -7.46 30.15 -5.92
CA THR A 186 -7.21 30.36 -7.33
C THR A 186 -7.82 31.73 -7.60
N PRO A 187 -7.05 32.74 -8.06
CA PRO A 187 -7.62 34.01 -8.40
C PRO A 187 -8.71 33.69 -9.40
N ARG A 188 -9.97 33.89 -9.00
CA ARG A 188 -11.13 33.77 -9.86
C ARG A 188 -10.77 34.62 -11.07
N ARG A 189 -10.38 33.96 -12.17
CA ARG A 189 -10.25 34.61 -13.45
C ARG A 189 -11.67 35.06 -13.73
N ASN A 190 -11.96 36.32 -13.43
CA ASN A 190 -13.19 36.99 -13.82
C ASN A 190 -13.28 36.78 -15.32
N VAL A 191 -14.03 35.74 -15.72
CA VAL A 191 -14.61 35.66 -17.04
C VAL A 191 -15.71 36.70 -16.99
N GLU A 192 -15.27 37.95 -17.18
CA GLU A 192 -16.15 39.05 -17.51
C GLU A 192 -16.98 38.57 -18.69
N THR A 193 -18.26 38.37 -18.41
CA THR A 193 -19.23 37.87 -19.35
C THR A 193 -19.40 38.96 -20.39
N VAL A 194 -18.62 38.89 -21.48
CA VAL A 194 -18.92 39.63 -22.70
C VAL A 194 -20.14 38.94 -23.29
N LEU A 195 -21.32 39.43 -22.88
CA LEU A 195 -22.58 39.29 -23.58
C LEU A 195 -22.38 39.80 -25.02
N LYS A 196 -22.00 38.91 -25.93
CA LYS A 196 -22.13 39.15 -27.37
C LYS A 196 -23.34 38.38 -27.87
N THR A 197 -24.47 39.08 -27.82
CA THR A 197 -25.69 38.81 -28.56
C THR A 197 -25.34 38.54 -30.03
N SER A 198 -25.55 37.32 -30.48
CA SER A 198 -25.66 37.02 -31.91
C SER A 198 -27.02 36.37 -32.14
N ASN A 199 -27.85 37.15 -32.83
CA ASN A 199 -29.21 36.84 -33.21
C ASN A 199 -29.35 35.51 -33.92
N VAL A 200 -30.45 34.84 -33.58
CA VAL A 200 -31.11 33.79 -34.36
C VAL A 200 -31.46 34.34 -35.74
N SER A 201 -31.03 33.65 -36.80
CA SER A 201 -31.64 33.73 -38.12
C SER A 201 -32.06 32.33 -38.55
N ALA A 202 -33.36 32.10 -38.53
CA ALA A 202 -34.01 30.93 -39.11
C ALA A 202 -34.04 31.05 -40.65
N GLY A 203 -33.79 29.96 -41.37
CA GLY A 203 -33.88 29.93 -42.82
C GLY A 203 -33.49 28.60 -43.48
N SER A 204 -34.47 27.69 -43.55
CA SER A 204 -34.82 26.81 -44.67
C SER A 204 -33.75 25.98 -45.45
N VAL A 205 -33.92 24.66 -45.33
CA VAL A 205 -33.92 23.60 -46.37
C VAL A 205 -33.00 23.74 -47.60
N ALA A 206 -32.02 22.84 -47.71
CA ALA A 206 -31.67 22.18 -48.98
C ALA A 206 -30.89 20.88 -48.73
N ALA A 207 -31.40 19.79 -49.29
CA ALA A 207 -30.67 18.54 -49.49
C ALA A 207 -29.46 18.77 -50.40
N SER A 208 -28.37 18.03 -50.21
CA SER A 208 -27.67 17.28 -51.28
C SER A 208 -26.32 16.73 -50.79
N GLN A 209 -26.07 15.48 -51.19
CA GLN A 209 -24.78 14.82 -51.35
C GLN A 209 -24.09 14.20 -50.13
N ALA A 210 -24.36 12.90 -50.03
CA ALA A 210 -23.38 11.88 -49.73
C ALA A 210 -22.04 12.15 -50.42
N ALA A 211 -20.99 12.34 -49.63
CA ALA A 211 -19.61 12.14 -50.05
C ALA A 211 -19.03 11.07 -49.13
N ALA A 212 -18.95 9.85 -49.68
CA ALA A 212 -18.20 8.75 -49.11
C ALA A 212 -16.74 9.22 -48.91
N SER A 213 -16.36 9.43 -47.67
CA SER A 213 -14.97 9.69 -47.32
C SER A 213 -14.21 8.37 -47.46
N ALA A 214 -13.43 8.28 -48.54
CA ALA A 214 -12.57 7.17 -48.85
C ALA A 214 -11.63 6.87 -47.67
N SER A 215 -11.70 5.63 -47.19
CA SER A 215 -10.80 5.09 -46.18
C SER A 215 -9.36 5.14 -46.71
N ASN A 216 -8.55 6.02 -46.14
CA ASN A 216 -7.14 6.11 -46.46
C ASN A 216 -6.39 4.98 -45.72
N ARG A 217 -6.38 3.78 -46.31
CA ARG A 217 -5.60 2.63 -45.82
C ARG A 217 -4.12 2.94 -45.96
N ARG A 218 -3.52 3.43 -44.87
CA ARG A 218 -2.06 3.50 -44.75
C ARG A 218 -1.48 2.08 -44.83
N PRO A 219 -0.41 1.85 -45.60
CA PRO A 219 0.25 0.56 -45.62
C PRO A 219 0.78 0.27 -44.21
N ALA A 220 0.26 -0.79 -43.60
CA ALA A 220 0.72 -1.29 -42.32
C ALA A 220 2.22 -1.61 -42.45
N ARG A 221 3.04 -0.76 -41.82
CA ARG A 221 4.48 -0.93 -41.75
C ARG A 221 4.74 -2.07 -40.75
N ILE A 222 4.86 -3.29 -41.25
CA ILE A 222 5.06 -4.58 -40.53
C ILE A 222 6.39 -4.64 -39.73
N TRP A 223 7.05 -3.51 -39.50
CA TRP A 223 8.35 -3.46 -38.85
C TRP A 223 8.36 -3.58 -37.31
N PRO A 224 7.31 -3.27 -36.52
CA PRO A 224 7.42 -3.37 -35.06
C PRO A 224 7.60 -4.80 -34.52
N PRO A 225 6.95 -5.88 -35.02
CA PRO A 225 7.14 -7.21 -34.42
C PRO A 225 8.54 -7.78 -34.72
N ALA A 226 9.12 -7.50 -35.89
CA ALA A 226 10.45 -7.99 -36.23
C ALA A 226 11.55 -7.35 -35.37
N LEU A 227 11.41 -6.06 -35.04
CA LEU A 227 12.36 -5.37 -34.17
C LEU A 227 12.27 -5.89 -32.73
N LEU A 228 11.05 -6.11 -32.23
CA LEU A 228 10.83 -6.67 -30.89
C LEU A 228 11.42 -8.10 -30.78
N ALA A 229 11.21 -8.93 -31.80
CA ALA A 229 11.76 -10.28 -31.86
C ALA A 229 13.30 -10.28 -31.89
N ALA A 230 13.91 -9.35 -32.64
CA ALA A 230 15.37 -9.21 -32.69
C ALA A 230 15.96 -8.81 -31.32
N VAL A 231 15.31 -7.90 -30.59
CA VAL A 231 15.73 -7.50 -29.24
C VAL A 231 15.65 -8.68 -28.26
N PHE A 232 14.55 -9.43 -28.28
CA PHE A 232 14.41 -10.63 -27.44
C PHE A 232 15.45 -11.70 -27.74
N ALA A 233 15.75 -11.95 -29.03
CA ALA A 233 16.78 -12.90 -29.43
C ALA A 233 18.17 -12.47 -28.91
N LEU A 234 18.47 -11.16 -28.90
CA LEU A 234 19.73 -10.62 -28.42
C LEU A 234 19.87 -10.75 -26.89
N ILE A 235 18.79 -10.53 -26.14
CA ILE A 235 18.73 -10.77 -24.68
C ILE A 235 18.94 -12.26 -24.37
N LEU A 236 18.28 -13.15 -25.09
CA LEU A 236 18.45 -14.60 -24.94
C LEU A 236 19.88 -15.06 -25.25
N ALA A 237 20.49 -14.53 -26.31
CA ALA A 237 21.88 -14.82 -26.66
C ALA A 237 22.85 -14.32 -25.57
N TYR A 238 22.58 -13.16 -24.96
CA TYR A 238 23.37 -12.64 -23.85
C TYR A 238 23.26 -13.53 -22.59
N LEU A 239 22.06 -13.99 -22.26
CA LEU A 239 21.83 -14.90 -21.12
C LEU A 239 22.42 -16.30 -21.32
N LEU A 240 22.54 -16.76 -22.57
CA LEU A 240 23.19 -18.03 -22.90
C LEU A 240 24.72 -17.97 -22.86
N MET A 241 25.33 -16.78 -22.79
CA MET A 241 26.77 -16.62 -22.77
C MET A 241 27.32 -17.06 -21.40
N PRO A 242 28.05 -18.19 -21.32
CA PRO A 242 28.57 -18.70 -20.04
C PRO A 242 29.52 -17.66 -19.42
N GLY A 243 29.22 -17.23 -18.19
CA GLY A 243 29.98 -16.21 -17.46
C GLY A 243 29.28 -14.86 -17.27
N SER A 244 28.12 -14.61 -17.90
CA SER A 244 27.31 -13.39 -17.67
C SER A 244 26.42 -13.46 -16.42
N LEU A 245 26.18 -14.66 -15.89
CA LEU A 245 25.56 -14.83 -14.59
C LEU A 245 26.66 -14.61 -13.55
N ILE A 246 26.73 -13.37 -13.05
CA ILE A 246 27.40 -13.08 -11.79
C ILE A 246 26.59 -13.82 -10.72
N TYR A 247 26.89 -15.09 -10.51
CA TYR A 247 26.53 -15.75 -9.28
C TYR A 247 27.26 -14.98 -8.20
N GLU A 248 26.49 -14.32 -7.35
CA GLU A 248 27.00 -13.77 -6.10
C GLU A 248 27.80 -14.90 -5.47
N LYS A 249 29.12 -14.73 -5.46
CA LYS A 249 30.07 -15.80 -5.15
C LYS A 249 29.70 -16.23 -3.75
N GLU A 250 29.03 -17.38 -3.62
CA GLU A 250 28.53 -17.90 -2.35
C GLU A 250 29.67 -17.74 -1.36
N GLY A 251 29.51 -16.79 -0.43
CA GLY A 251 30.46 -16.61 0.65
C GLY A 251 30.61 -17.97 1.31
N VAL A 252 31.85 -18.34 1.66
CA VAL A 252 32.12 -19.58 2.40
C VAL A 252 31.04 -19.71 3.47
N PRO A 253 30.17 -20.75 3.41
CA PRO A 253 29.03 -20.85 4.29
C PRO A 253 29.51 -20.68 5.72
N ASP A 254 28.96 -19.69 6.41
CA ASP A 254 29.30 -19.44 7.80
C ASP A 254 29.02 -20.75 8.58
N PRO A 255 30.05 -21.42 9.15
CA PRO A 255 29.87 -22.74 9.77
C PRO A 255 28.86 -22.70 10.93
N THR A 256 28.66 -21.52 11.53
CA THR A 256 27.63 -21.30 12.54
C THR A 256 26.21 -21.29 11.98
N ALA A 257 26.00 -20.76 10.78
CA ALA A 257 24.69 -20.79 10.12
C ALA A 257 24.25 -22.22 9.78
N LEU A 258 25.20 -23.06 9.37
CA LEU A 258 24.94 -24.45 9.00
C LEU A 258 24.57 -25.29 10.25
N ALA A 259 25.30 -25.12 11.36
CA ALA A 259 24.96 -25.74 12.64
C ALA A 259 23.60 -25.29 13.19
N GLN A 260 23.24 -24.01 12.99
CA GLN A 260 21.94 -23.48 13.40
C GLN A 260 20.79 -24.05 12.56
N LEU A 261 21.02 -24.29 11.27
CA LEU A 261 20.05 -24.95 10.39
C LEU A 261 19.82 -26.41 10.81
N GLU A 262 20.90 -27.14 11.11
CA GLU A 262 20.82 -28.52 11.58
C GLU A 262 20.07 -28.62 12.92
N ALA A 263 20.35 -27.72 13.86
CA ALA A 263 19.62 -27.63 15.12
C ALA A 263 18.12 -27.38 14.90
N SER A 264 17.78 -26.43 14.01
CA SER A 264 16.39 -26.09 13.67
C SER A 264 15.66 -27.27 13.01
N ASN A 265 16.32 -27.99 12.10
CA ASN A 265 15.76 -29.17 11.45
C ASN A 265 15.50 -30.30 12.47
N SER A 266 16.44 -30.52 13.39
CA SER A 266 16.26 -31.54 14.45
C SER A 266 15.10 -31.21 15.40
N GLU A 267 14.87 -29.92 15.68
CA GLU A 267 13.75 -29.49 16.51
C GLU A 267 12.41 -29.66 15.80
N LEU A 268 12.36 -29.37 14.48
CA LEU A 268 11.17 -29.59 13.65
C LEU A 268 10.80 -31.08 13.59
N ASP A 269 11.77 -31.97 13.36
CA ASP A 269 11.54 -33.42 13.34
C ASP A 269 11.01 -33.94 14.68
N ARG A 270 11.56 -33.42 15.79
CA ARG A 270 11.06 -33.75 17.13
C ARG A 270 9.62 -33.30 17.35
N LYS A 271 9.24 -32.11 16.88
CA LYS A 271 7.85 -31.60 16.96
C LYS A 271 6.92 -32.42 16.09
N LEU A 272 7.35 -32.79 14.89
CA LEU A 272 6.58 -33.62 13.96
C LEU A 272 6.28 -34.98 14.59
N THR A 273 7.30 -35.63 15.17
CA THR A 273 7.16 -36.93 15.85
C THR A 273 6.19 -36.85 17.04
N LEU A 274 6.23 -35.72 17.78
CA LEU A 274 5.31 -35.49 18.89
C LEU A 274 3.87 -35.34 18.39
N PHE A 275 3.64 -34.54 17.34
CA PHE A 275 2.30 -34.36 16.78
C PHE A 275 1.76 -35.64 16.14
N THR A 276 2.57 -36.43 15.46
CA THR A 276 2.13 -37.73 14.92
C THR A 276 1.77 -38.70 16.03
N THR A 277 2.54 -38.71 17.12
CA THR A 277 2.25 -39.56 18.29
C THR A 277 0.92 -39.15 18.95
N GLU A 278 0.62 -37.85 19.03
CA GLU A 278 -0.66 -37.40 19.58
C GLU A 278 -1.84 -37.56 18.62
N LEU A 279 -1.61 -37.55 17.31
CA LEU A 279 -2.64 -37.89 16.32
C LEU A 279 -3.01 -39.37 16.33
N ASP A 280 -2.05 -40.26 16.62
CA ASP A 280 -2.28 -41.71 16.74
C ASP A 280 -3.00 -42.11 18.04
N LYS A 281 -3.06 -41.22 19.04
CA LYS A 281 -3.92 -41.42 20.22
C LYS A 281 -5.36 -41.06 19.84
N ASP A 282 -6.21 -42.07 19.68
CA ASP A 282 -7.63 -41.99 19.32
C ASP A 282 -8.31 -40.62 19.60
N ALA A 283 -8.63 -39.93 18.51
CA ALA A 283 -8.95 -38.51 18.38
C ALA A 283 -10.32 -38.07 18.94
N CYS A 284 -10.61 -38.34 20.22
CA CYS A 284 -11.79 -37.76 20.90
C CYS A 284 -11.46 -36.89 22.12
N ALA A 285 -10.19 -36.76 22.52
CA ALA A 285 -9.79 -35.86 23.60
C ALA A 285 -8.54 -35.07 23.20
N ILE A 286 -8.71 -33.99 22.43
CA ILE A 286 -7.64 -33.04 22.16
C ILE A 286 -7.19 -32.43 23.50
N ASP A 287 -5.94 -32.65 23.87
CA ASP A 287 -5.32 -31.98 25.00
C ASP A 287 -5.23 -30.48 24.70
N ARG A 288 -6.05 -29.69 25.42
CA ARG A 288 -6.20 -28.24 25.24
C ARG A 288 -4.90 -27.47 25.47
N SER A 289 -3.93 -28.04 26.18
CA SER A 289 -2.63 -27.43 26.41
C SER A 289 -1.79 -27.28 25.14
N LEU A 290 -1.95 -28.20 24.17
CA LEU A 290 -1.26 -28.15 22.88
C LEU A 290 -1.76 -27.03 21.95
N VAL A 291 -2.97 -26.50 22.20
CA VAL A 291 -3.59 -25.42 21.40
C VAL A 291 -3.54 -24.07 22.14
N GLY A 292 -2.86 -23.99 23.28
CA GLY A 292 -2.78 -22.77 24.09
C GLY A 292 -4.12 -22.35 24.71
N LEU A 293 -5.07 -23.28 24.87
CA LEU A 293 -6.35 -23.02 25.54
C LEU A 293 -6.20 -23.26 27.06
N PRO A 294 -6.78 -22.40 27.91
CA PRO A 294 -6.73 -22.59 29.35
C PRO A 294 -7.44 -23.88 29.78
N PRO A 295 -6.95 -24.58 30.82
CA PRO A 295 -7.59 -25.78 31.33
C PRO A 295 -9.00 -25.44 31.82
N VAL A 296 -9.99 -26.25 31.43
CA VAL A 296 -11.33 -26.13 32.00
C VAL A 296 -11.26 -26.65 33.42
N ALA A 297 -11.47 -25.75 34.39
CA ALA A 297 -11.62 -26.14 35.78
C ALA A 297 -12.79 -27.14 35.86
N ASP A 298 -12.48 -28.37 36.24
CA ASP A 298 -13.48 -29.43 36.38
C ASP A 298 -14.64 -28.93 37.23
N ALA A 299 -15.84 -28.95 36.64
CA ALA A 299 -17.07 -28.59 37.31
C ALA A 299 -17.22 -29.50 38.53
N ALA A 300 -17.15 -28.87 39.72
CA ALA A 300 -17.33 -29.52 41.00
C ALA A 300 -18.55 -30.43 40.98
N ALA A 301 -18.32 -31.71 41.28
CA ALA A 301 -19.37 -32.72 41.40
C ALA A 301 -20.47 -32.24 42.37
N PRO A 302 -21.76 -32.41 42.02
CA PRO A 302 -22.84 -32.03 42.92
C PRO A 302 -22.78 -32.89 44.19
N ALA A 303 -22.67 -32.20 45.33
CA ALA A 303 -22.69 -32.82 46.65
C ALA A 303 -23.98 -33.60 46.85
N ALA A 304 -23.84 -34.88 47.21
CA ALA A 304 -24.94 -35.77 47.53
C ALA A 304 -25.76 -35.21 48.71
N GLU A 305 -27.03 -34.93 48.43
CA GLU A 305 -28.04 -34.51 49.39
C GLU A 305 -28.39 -35.69 50.30
N GLY A 306 -27.77 -35.70 51.48
CA GLY A 306 -27.98 -36.69 52.52
C GLY A 306 -29.26 -36.41 53.30
N ALA A 307 -30.23 -37.30 53.13
CA ALA A 307 -31.42 -37.44 53.95
C ALA A 307 -31.12 -37.53 55.45
N ARG A 308 -32.02 -36.98 56.29
CA ARG A 308 -32.54 -37.63 57.51
C ARG A 308 -33.72 -36.86 58.15
N PRO A 309 -34.57 -37.56 58.94
CA PRO A 309 -36.01 -37.34 59.15
C PRO A 309 -36.39 -36.25 60.15
#